data_AF-A0A947NNS5-F1
#
_entry.id   AF-A0A947NNS5-F1
#
_cell.length_a   1.000
_cell.length_b   1.000
_cell.length_c   1.000
_cell.angle_alpha   90.00
_cell.angle_beta   90.00
_cell.angle_gamma   90.00
#
_symmetry.space_group_name_H-M   'P 1'
#
loop_
_entity.id
_entity.type
_entity.pdbx_description
1 polymer ?
#
loop_
_entity_poly.entity_id
_entity_poly.type
_entity_poly.pdbx_seq_one_letter_code
_entity_poly.pdbx_strand_id
1 'polypeptide(L)'
;MSLELMRNIILFVGWPILIAGSVYIFVKGRKVYSLVKGSLVGKITKVLVYTMLVEMYSLGIVSTAYMFENSKGVYWVLPVFAVWFVTFVWTLKALKSAGDEAKKITQS
;
A
#
# COMPACT_ATOMS: atom_id res chain seq x y z
N MET A 1 3.39 12.66 26.17
CA MET A 1 2.61 13.13 25.00
C MET A 1 1.15 12.83 25.25
N SER A 2 0.22 13.78 25.07
CA SER A 2 -1.21 13.48 25.21
C SER A 2 -1.69 12.56 24.09
N LEU A 3 -2.67 11.69 24.37
CA LEU A 3 -3.21 10.74 23.38
C LEU A 3 -3.76 11.47 22.14
N GLU A 4 -4.34 12.65 22.34
CA GLU A 4 -4.84 13.51 21.27
C GLU A 4 -3.72 14.04 20.38
N LEU A 5 -2.61 14.49 20.96
CA LEU A 5 -1.45 14.98 20.20
C LEU A 5 -0.83 13.84 19.38
N MET A 6 -0.74 12.64 19.95
CA MET A 6 -0.24 11.45 19.26
C MET A 6 -1.13 11.05 18.07
N ARG A 7 -2.46 11.02 18.26
CA ARG A 7 -3.43 10.76 17.18
C ARG A 7 -3.26 11.78 16.05
N ASN A 8 -3.17 13.07 16.38
CA ASN A 8 -3.07 14.12 15.38
C ASN A 8 -1.78 14.01 14.56
N ILE A 9 -0.64 13.69 15.20
CA ILE A 9 0.63 13.44 14.48
C ILE A 9 0.48 12.24 13.54
N ILE A 10 -0.08 11.13 14.01
CA ILE A 10 -0.28 9.92 13.20
C ILE A 10 -1.16 10.20 12.00
N LEU A 11 -2.27 10.93 12.16
CA LEU A 11 -3.15 11.28 11.05
C LEU A 11 -2.47 12.25 10.09
N PHE A 12 -1.82 13.29 10.62
CA PHE A 12 -1.18 14.32 9.80
C PHE A 12 -0.03 13.76 8.97
N VAL A 13 0.72 12.78 9.47
CA VAL A 13 1.81 12.12 8.75
C VAL A 13 1.30 10.95 7.92
N GLY A 14 0.36 10.17 8.45
CA GLY A 14 -0.16 8.96 7.83
C GLY A 14 -0.87 9.24 6.50
N TRP A 15 -1.78 10.22 6.46
CA TRP A 15 -2.53 10.52 5.23
C TRP A 15 -1.63 10.95 4.06
N PRO A 16 -0.67 11.87 4.22
CA PRO A 16 0.31 12.18 3.18
C PRO A 16 1.13 10.98 2.73
N ILE A 17 1.55 10.11 3.65
CA ILE A 17 2.27 8.87 3.30
C ILE A 17 1.39 7.93 2.47
N LEU A 18 0.11 7.77 2.83
CA LEU A 18 -0.84 6.95 2.07
C LEU A 18 -1.03 7.51 0.65
N ILE A 19 -1.13 8.83 0.50
CA ILE A 19 -1.26 9.49 -0.81
C ILE A 19 0.03 9.32 -1.62
N ALA A 20 1.20 9.53 -1.02
CA ALA A 20 2.48 9.32 -1.72
C ALA A 20 2.66 7.85 -2.12
N GLY A 21 2.29 6.92 -1.24
CA GLY A 21 2.28 5.49 -1.50
C GLY A 21 1.36 5.10 -2.65
N SER A 22 0.15 5.65 -2.71
CA SER A 22 -0.83 5.35 -3.77
C SER A 22 -0.30 5.77 -5.14
N VAL A 23 0.25 6.98 -5.24
CA VAL A 23 0.88 7.48 -6.47
C VAL A 23 2.04 6.58 -6.89
N TYR A 24 2.91 6.19 -5.95
CA TYR A 24 4.04 5.32 -6.24
C TYR A 24 3.61 3.95 -6.78
N ILE A 25 2.67 3.27 -6.12
CA ILE A 25 2.15 1.96 -6.55
C ILE A 25 1.51 2.08 -7.93
N PHE A 26 0.72 3.14 -8.16
CA PHE A 26 0.03 3.33 -9.42
C PHE A 26 1.01 3.52 -10.58
N VAL A 27 2.03 4.37 -10.42
CA VAL A 27 3.06 4.60 -11.44
C VAL A 27 3.86 3.33 -11.72
N LYS A 28 4.30 2.63 -10.66
CA LYS A 28 5.09 1.40 -10.79
C LYS A 28 4.27 0.25 -11.38
N GLY A 29 3.03 0.11 -10.92
CA GLY A 29 2.05 -0.84 -11.41
C GLY A 29 1.72 -0.64 -12.89
N ARG A 30 1.52 0.61 -13.33
CA ARG A 30 1.39 0.93 -14.77
C ARG A 30 2.60 0.49 -15.58
N LYS A 31 3.80 0.79 -15.09
CA LYS A 31 5.05 0.45 -15.80
C LYS A 31 5.21 -1.06 -15.96
N VAL A 32 4.93 -1.84 -14.92
CA VAL A 32 4.94 -3.31 -15.01
C VAL A 32 3.83 -3.77 -15.96
N TYR A 33 2.60 -3.31 -15.77
CA TYR A 33 1.47 -3.66 -16.65
C TYR A 33 1.74 -3.39 -18.13
N SER A 34 2.38 -2.26 -18.47
CA SER A 34 2.70 -1.94 -19.88
C SER A 34 3.69 -2.91 -20.50
N LEU A 35 4.60 -3.48 -19.71
CA LEU A 35 5.60 -4.46 -20.19
C LEU A 35 4.98 -5.85 -20.40
N VAL A 36 3.96 -6.19 -19.63
CA VAL A 36 3.29 -7.50 -19.67
C VAL A 36 1.87 -7.43 -20.23
N LYS A 37 1.55 -6.38 -20.99
CA LYS A 37 0.18 -6.09 -21.43
C LYS A 37 -0.35 -7.24 -22.30
N GLY A 38 -1.50 -7.79 -21.91
CA GLY A 38 -2.13 -8.93 -22.60
C GLY A 38 -1.79 -10.30 -22.01
N SER A 39 -0.75 -10.42 -21.19
CA SER A 39 -0.41 -11.66 -20.49
C SER A 39 -1.21 -11.86 -19.20
N LEU A 40 -1.18 -13.09 -18.67
CA LEU A 40 -1.71 -13.43 -17.34
C LEU A 40 -1.07 -12.55 -16.24
N VAL A 41 0.25 -12.33 -16.31
CA VAL A 41 1.01 -11.51 -15.37
C VAL A 41 0.52 -10.06 -15.36
N GLY A 42 0.18 -9.51 -16.53
CA GLY A 42 -0.40 -8.17 -16.64
C GLY A 42 -1.77 -8.06 -15.97
N LYS A 43 -2.65 -9.06 -16.17
CA LYS A 43 -3.96 -9.09 -15.50
C LYS A 43 -3.80 -9.17 -13.97
N ILE A 44 -2.93 -10.05 -13.48
CA ILE A 44 -2.64 -10.21 -12.04
C ILE A 44 -2.06 -8.91 -11.46
N THR A 45 -1.10 -8.29 -12.16
CA THR A 45 -0.50 -7.02 -11.73
C THR A 45 -1.54 -5.92 -11.58
N LYS A 46 -2.46 -5.80 -12.54
CA LYS A 46 -3.53 -4.79 -12.48
C LYS A 46 -4.41 -5.02 -11.25
N VAL A 47 -4.90 -6.25 -11.06
CA VAL A 47 -5.73 -6.61 -9.90
C VAL A 47 -4.99 -6.33 -8.59
N LEU A 48 -3.73 -6.74 -8.49
CA LEU A 48 -2.91 -6.53 -7.30
C LEU A 48 -2.78 -5.04 -6.94
N VAL A 49 -2.51 -4.18 -7.91
CA VAL A 49 -2.41 -2.73 -7.70
C VAL A 49 -3.73 -2.16 -7.18
N TYR A 50 -4.87 -2.57 -7.76
CA TYR A 50 -6.19 -2.14 -7.27
C TYR A 50 -6.46 -2.62 -5.85
N THR A 51 -6.21 -3.91 -5.56
CA THR A 51 -6.40 -4.48 -4.23
C THR A 51 -5.54 -3.77 -3.19
N MET A 52 -4.27 -3.51 -3.48
CA MET A 52 -3.37 -2.77 -2.59
C MET A 52 -3.88 -1.36 -2.28
N LEU A 53 -4.41 -0.64 -3.28
CA LEU A 53 -4.99 0.68 -3.08
C LEU A 53 -6.23 0.61 -2.18
N VAL A 54 -7.13 -0.33 -2.44
CA VAL A 54 -8.34 -0.52 -1.63
C VAL A 54 -7.98 -0.85 -0.19
N GLU A 55 -7.09 -1.83 0.04
CA GLU A 55 -6.63 -2.21 1.37
C GLU A 55 -6.00 -1.04 2.12
N MET A 56 -5.14 -0.28 1.46
CA MET A 56 -4.45 0.86 2.05
C MET A 56 -5.41 1.97 2.51
N TYR A 57 -6.38 2.34 1.67
CA TYR A 57 -7.39 3.34 2.04
C TYR A 57 -8.36 2.81 3.09
N SER A 58 -8.75 1.54 3.00
CA SER A 58 -9.63 0.89 3.98
C SER A 58 -8.97 0.89 5.36
N LEU A 59 -7.69 0.50 5.43
CA LEU A 59 -6.92 0.53 6.66
C LEU A 59 -6.81 1.95 7.23
N GLY A 60 -6.50 2.94 6.39
CA GLY A 60 -6.38 4.33 6.81
C GLY A 60 -7.67 4.89 7.41
N ILE A 61 -8.81 4.66 6.75
CA ILE A 61 -10.13 5.12 7.21
C ILE A 61 -10.55 4.40 8.49
N VAL A 62 -10.49 3.07 8.52
CA VAL A 62 -10.90 2.26 9.68
C VAL A 62 -10.02 2.59 10.90
N SER A 63 -8.72 2.73 10.71
CA SER A 63 -7.79 3.12 11.78
C SER A 63 -8.07 4.52 12.29
N THR A 64 -8.39 5.46 11.39
CA THR A 64 -8.78 6.83 11.78
C THR A 64 -10.02 6.79 12.64
N ALA A 65 -11.09 6.13 12.19
CA ALA A 65 -12.34 6.00 12.95
C ALA A 65 -12.10 5.34 14.32
N TYR A 66 -11.33 4.25 14.36
CA TYR A 66 -11.03 3.55 15.61
C TYR A 66 -10.24 4.40 16.62
N MET A 67 -9.33 5.26 16.16
CA MET A 67 -8.60 6.20 17.03
C MET A 67 -9.47 7.36 17.54
N PHE A 68 -10.58 7.68 16.88
CA PHE A 68 -11.55 8.67 17.38
C PHE A 68 -12.52 8.06 18.38
N GLU A 69 -12.98 6.82 18.14
CA GLU A 69 -13.91 6.10 19.02
C GLU A 69 -13.24 5.58 20.30
N ASN A 70 -11.96 5.21 20.25
CA ASN A 70 -11.24 4.63 21.38
C ASN A 70 -9.94 5.40 21.66
N SER A 71 -9.83 6.00 22.84
CA SER A 71 -8.65 6.76 23.26
C SER A 71 -7.38 5.90 23.35
N LYS A 72 -7.50 4.58 23.56
CA LYS A 72 -6.40 3.61 23.51
C LYS A 72 -6.22 3.00 22.11
N GLY A 73 -7.06 3.37 21.15
CA GLY A 73 -7.06 2.82 19.80
C GLY A 73 -5.73 2.99 19.08
N VAL A 74 -4.98 4.05 19.39
CA VAL A 74 -3.64 4.30 18.83
C VAL A 74 -2.68 3.13 19.09
N TYR A 75 -2.71 2.53 20.28
CA TYR A 75 -1.81 1.43 20.64
C TYR A 75 -2.08 0.15 19.85
N TRP A 76 -3.32 -0.05 19.40
CA TRP A 76 -3.71 -1.19 18.57
C TRP A 76 -3.51 -0.91 17.08
N VAL A 77 -3.70 0.33 16.65
CA VAL A 77 -3.53 0.73 15.25
C VAL A 77 -2.07 0.64 14.81
N LEU A 78 -1.11 1.01 15.66
CA LEU A 78 0.32 0.94 15.35
C LEU A 78 0.82 -0.46 14.92
N PRO A 79 0.58 -1.55 15.68
CA PRO A 79 1.02 -2.88 15.27
C PRO A 79 0.29 -3.37 14.00
N VAL A 80 -0.99 -3.04 13.82
CA VAL A 80 -1.72 -3.37 12.58
C VAL A 80 -1.08 -2.66 11.38
N PHE A 81 -0.74 -1.38 11.51
CA PHE A 81 0.00 -0.64 10.48
C PHE A 81 1.38 -1.22 10.21
N ALA A 82 2.11 -1.66 11.25
CA ALA A 82 3.43 -2.26 11.08
C ALA A 82 3.35 -3.57 10.27
N VAL A 83 2.39 -4.45 10.60
CA VAL A 83 2.17 -5.69 9.85
C VAL A 83 1.77 -5.39 8.41
N TRP A 84 0.82 -4.48 8.21
CA TRP A 84 0.42 -4.07 6.87
C TRP A 84 1.57 -3.45 6.07
N PHE A 85 2.43 -2.66 6.70
CA PHE A 85 3.58 -2.06 6.02
C PHE A 85 4.60 -3.13 5.57
N VAL A 86 4.81 -4.18 6.36
CA VAL A 86 5.67 -5.30 5.97
C VAL A 86 5.08 -6.04 4.77
N THR A 87 3.79 -6.37 4.79
CA THR A 87 3.14 -7.05 3.66
C THR A 87 3.15 -6.16 2.42
N PHE A 88 2.94 -4.85 2.58
CA PHE A 88 3.05 -3.87 1.51
C PHE A 88 4.42 -3.89 0.83
N VAL A 89 5.51 -3.85 1.61
CA VAL A 89 6.87 -3.91 1.08
C VAL A 89 7.15 -5.22 0.35
N TRP A 90 6.66 -6.35 0.87
CA TRP A 90 6.79 -7.64 0.19
C TRP A 90 6.04 -7.67 -1.14
N THR A 91 4.82 -7.15 -1.18
CA THR A 91 4.04 -7.07 -2.42
C THR A 91 4.72 -6.18 -3.46
N LEU A 92 5.31 -5.05 -3.04
CA LEU A 92 6.10 -4.18 -3.93
C LEU A 92 7.35 -4.87 -4.49
N LYS A 93 8.00 -5.75 -3.71
CA LYS A 93 9.13 -6.56 -4.16
C LYS A 93 8.69 -7.63 -5.15
N ALA A 94 7.59 -8.33 -4.86
CA ALA A 94 7.01 -9.33 -5.76
C ALA A 94 6.61 -8.69 -7.10
N LEU A 95 5.98 -7.52 -7.07
CA LEU A 95 5.63 -6.76 -8.27
C LEU A 95 6.87 -6.35 -9.09
N LYS A 96 7.95 -5.96 -8.41
CA LYS A 96 9.22 -5.64 -9.08
C LYS A 96 9.84 -6.89 -9.73
N SER A 97 9.89 -8.01 -9.01
CA SER A 97 10.43 -9.28 -9.51
C SER A 97 9.67 -9.74 -10.76
N ALA A 98 8.33 -9.75 -10.71
CA ALA A 98 7.49 -10.11 -11.84
C ALA A 98 7.73 -9.20 -13.05
N GLY A 99 7.94 -7.90 -12.82
CA GLY A 99 8.29 -6.96 -13.87
C GLY A 99 9.68 -7.18 -14.48
N ASP A 100 10.67 -7.56 -13.66
CA ASP A 100 12.04 -7.82 -14.11
C ASP A 100 12.13 -9.17 -14.87
N GLU A 101 11.40 -10.20 -14.43
CA GLU A 101 11.26 -11.48 -15.14
C GLU A 101 10.59 -11.30 -16.51
N ALA A 102 9.51 -10.52 -16.57
CA ALA A 102 8.83 -10.23 -17.82
C ALA A 102 9.70 -9.53 -18.86
N LYS A 103 10.57 -8.60 -18.42
CA LYS A 103 11.52 -7.93 -19.32
C LYS A 103 12.50 -8.92 -19.94
N LYS A 104 13.00 -9.88 -19.16
CA LYS A 104 13.94 -10.90 -19.66
C LYS A 104 13.34 -11.74 -20.77
N ILE A 105 12.06 -12.10 -20.64
CA ILE A 105 11.33 -12.92 -21.63
C ILE A 105 10.99 -12.12 -22.90
N THR A 106 10.75 -10.81 -22.78
CA THR A 106 10.37 -9.97 -23.92
C THR A 106 11.58 -9.45 -24.71
N GLN A 107 12.79 -9.55 -24.15
CA GLN A 107 14.06 -9.14 -24.77
C GLN A 107 14.92 -10.33 -25.25
N SER A 108 14.45 -11.57 -25.08
CA SER A 108 15.02 -12.79 -25.67
C SER A 108 14.33 -13.14 -26.98
#